data_AF-V1GWY7-F1
#
_entry.id   AF-V1GWY7-F1
#
_cell.length_a   1.000
_cell.length_b   1.000
_cell.length_c   1.000
_cell.angle_alpha   90.00
_cell.angle_beta   90.00
_cell.angle_gamma   90.00
#
_symmetry.space_group_name_H-M   'P 1'
#
loop_
_entity.id
_entity.type
_entity.pdbx_description
1 polymer ?
#
loop_
_entity_poly.entity_id
_entity_poly.type
_entity_poly.pdbx_seq_one_letter_code
_entity_poly.pdbx_strand_id
1 'polypeptide(L)' 'MKMTQWLKSLVHTEQREMPDMKDIVTDDMVKIVLKSDVVPIAVKTQIKSTLDQQIDTAVDTALTDILGSGTDNTVTQ' A
#
# COMPACT_ATOMS: atom_id res chain seq x y z
N MET A 1 -45.33 -23.19 31.34
CA MET A 1 -43.87 -22.92 31.25
C MET A 1 -43.59 -21.62 32.02
N LYS A 2 -42.68 -21.61 33.01
CA LYS A 2 -42.46 -20.44 33.89
C LYS A 2 -41.59 -19.40 33.17
N MET A 3 -41.88 -18.10 33.32
CA MET A 3 -41.13 -16.98 32.70
C MET A 3 -39.61 -17.08 32.92
N THR A 4 -39.19 -17.58 34.08
CA THR A 4 -37.78 -17.79 34.44
C THR A 4 -37.09 -18.85 33.58
N GLN A 5 -37.84 -19.80 33.00
CA GLN A 5 -37.32 -20.78 32.05
C GLN A 5 -37.12 -20.17 30.66
N TRP A 6 -38.01 -19.27 30.24
CA TRP A 6 -37.87 -18.53 28.98
C TRP A 6 -36.64 -17.61 29.00
N LEU A 7 -36.45 -16.86 30.10
CA LEU A 7 -35.26 -16.01 30.29
C LEU A 7 -33.96 -16.81 30.28
N LYS A 8 -33.94 -17.99 30.93
CA LYS A 8 -32.76 -18.88 30.89
C LYS A 8 -32.49 -19.39 29.47
N SER A 9 -33.53 -19.79 28.74
CA SER A 9 -33.37 -20.26 27.36
C SER A 9 -32.89 -19.16 26.42
N LEU A 10 -33.33 -17.92 26.63
CA LEU A 10 -32.91 -16.75 25.84
C LEU A 10 -31.42 -16.45 26.07
N VAL A 11 -30.96 -16.43 27.32
CA VAL A 11 -29.54 -16.23 27.67
C VAL A 11 -28.63 -17.32 27.07
N HIS A 12 -29.06 -18.59 27.06
CA HIS A 12 -28.28 -19.66 26.43
C HIS A 12 -28.28 -19.57 24.90
N THR A 13 -29.31 -18.96 24.30
CA THR A 13 -29.40 -18.79 22.83
C THR A 13 -28.55 -17.61 22.36
N GLU A 14 -28.41 -16.55 23.15
CA GLU A 14 -27.53 -15.42 22.86
C GLU A 14 -26.05 -15.68 23.19
N GLN A 15 -25.76 -16.64 24.08
CA GLN A 15 -24.41 -17.15 24.33
C GLN A 15 -23.98 -18.20 23.29
N ARG A 16 -24.71 -18.34 22.18
CA ARG A 16 -24.25 -19.11 21.02
C ARG A 16 -22.97 -18.44 20.51
N GLU A 17 -21.86 -19.03 20.92
CA GLU A 17 -20.49 -18.66 20.59
C GLU A 17 -20.44 -18.03 19.22
N MET A 18 -20.17 -16.72 19.20
CA MET A 18 -19.79 -16.04 17.98
C MET A 18 -18.55 -16.80 17.50
N PRO A 19 -18.57 -17.44 16.31
CA PRO A 19 -17.46 -18.24 15.86
C PRO A 19 -16.22 -17.37 15.93
N ASP A 20 -15.22 -17.86 16.64
CA ASP A 20 -13.93 -17.19 16.80
C ASP A 20 -13.51 -16.69 15.42
N MET A 21 -13.45 -15.37 15.23
CA MET A 21 -12.98 -14.76 13.97
C MET A 21 -11.49 -15.03 13.91
N LYS A 22 -11.17 -16.28 13.62
CA LYS A 22 -9.82 -16.71 13.27
C LYS A 22 -9.42 -15.81 12.12
N ASP A 23 -8.30 -15.12 12.28
CA ASP A 23 -7.69 -14.37 11.20
C ASP A 23 -7.31 -15.40 10.12
N ILE A 24 -8.22 -15.60 9.16
CA ILE A 24 -8.15 -16.66 8.16
C ILE A 24 -7.13 -16.28 7.06
N VAL A 25 -6.56 -15.07 7.11
CA VAL A 25 -5.57 -14.62 6.14
C VAL A 25 -4.25 -15.35 6.37
N THR A 26 -4.10 -16.47 5.67
CA THR A 26 -2.85 -17.26 5.63
C THR A 26 -1.88 -16.60 4.65
N ASP A 27 -0.57 -16.73 4.89
CA ASP A 27 0.50 -16.25 3.99
C ASP A 27 0.27 -16.66 2.52
N ASP A 28 -0.27 -17.86 2.28
CA ASP A 28 -0.64 -18.33 0.94
C ASP A 28 -1.78 -17.53 0.30
N MET A 29 -2.78 -17.10 1.06
CA MET A 29 -3.86 -16.24 0.55
C MET A 29 -3.34 -14.85 0.18
N VAL A 30 -2.43 -14.30 0.99
CA VAL A 30 -1.76 -13.02 0.70
C VAL A 30 -0.91 -13.16 -0.56
N LYS A 31 -0.13 -14.24 -0.70
CA LYS A 31 0.65 -14.52 -1.91
C LYS A 31 -0.23 -14.68 -3.15
N ILE A 32 -1.40 -15.32 -3.06
CA ILE A 32 -2.32 -15.44 -4.19
C ILE A 32 -2.82 -14.06 -4.63
N VAL A 33 -3.18 -13.18 -3.68
CA VAL A 33 -3.59 -11.79 -3.98
C VAL A 33 -2.44 -10.99 -4.58
N LEU A 34 -1.22 -11.13 -4.06
CA LEU A 34 -0.02 -10.44 -4.56
C LEU A 34 0.49 -11.00 -5.90
N LYS A 35 0.12 -12.24 -6.26
CA LYS A 35 0.38 -12.84 -7.58
C LYS A 35 -0.67 -12.47 -8.63
N SER A 36 -1.77 -11.81 -8.23
CA SER A 36 -2.71 -11.22 -9.19
C SER A 36 -1.95 -10.23 -10.07
N ASP A 37 -2.09 -10.32 -11.39
CA ASP A 37 -1.32 -9.54 -12.40
C ASP A 37 -1.33 -8.02 -12.12
N VAL A 38 -2.33 -7.53 -11.39
CA VAL A 38 -2.48 -6.14 -10.97
C VAL A 38 -1.33 -5.67 -10.07
N VAL A 39 -0.86 -6.49 -9.13
CA VAL A 39 0.14 -6.08 -8.14
C VAL A 39 1.54 -5.91 -8.77
N PRO A 40 2.07 -6.86 -9.56
CA PRO A 40 3.32 -6.66 -10.29
C PRO A 40 3.28 -5.46 -11.24
N ILE A 41 2.15 -5.22 -11.91
CA ILE A 41 1.99 -4.05 -12.82
C ILE A 41 2.03 -2.74 -12.04
N ALA A 42 1.31 -2.65 -10.92
CA ALA A 42 1.31 -1.48 -10.06
C ALA A 42 2.71 -1.19 -9.50
N VAL A 43 3.39 -2.22 -9.00
CA VAL A 43 4.76 -2.12 -8.47
C VAL A 43 5.73 -1.68 -9.57
N LYS A 44 5.67 -2.28 -10.77
CA LYS A 44 6.53 -1.90 -11.91
C LYS A 44 6.30 -0.45 -12.33
N THR A 45 5.05 0.00 -12.35
CA THR A 45 4.68 1.38 -12.69
C THR A 45 5.25 2.36 -11.68
N GLN A 46 5.11 2.07 -10.39
CA GLN A 46 5.63 2.93 -9.33
C GLN A 46 7.16 3.00 -9.37
N ILE A 47 7.84 1.86 -9.55
CA ILE A 47 9.31 1.82 -9.68
C ILE A 47 9.77 2.66 -10.86
N LYS A 48 9.11 2.53 -12.03
CA LYS A 48 9.46 3.32 -13.21
C LYS A 48 9.29 4.82 -12.96
N SER A 49 8.14 5.23 -12.42
CA SER A 49 7.87 6.64 -12.10
C SER A 49 8.92 7.23 -11.15
N THR A 50 9.32 6.47 -10.13
CA THR A 50 10.32 6.90 -9.16
C THR A 50 11.71 6.98 -9.80
N LEU A 51 12.08 6.02 -10.65
CA LEU A 51 13.37 6.01 -11.33
C LEU A 51 13.48 7.16 -12.35
N ASP A 52 12.44 7.38 -13.15
CA ASP A 52 12.39 8.48 -14.12
C ASP A 52 12.63 9.83 -13.41
N GLN A 53 11.92 10.08 -12.30
CA GLN A 53 12.09 11.31 -11.53
C GLN A 53 13.49 11.49 -10.92
N GLN A 54 14.09 10.40 -10.43
CA GLN A 54 15.45 10.44 -9.89
C GLN A 54 16.49 10.71 -10.97
N ILE A 55 16.31 10.13 -12.17
CA ILE A 55 17.19 10.36 -13.32
C ILE A 55 17.10 11.81 -13.76
N ASP A 56 15.90 12.35 -13.97
CA ASP A 56 15.71 13.75 -14.38
C ASP A 56 16.40 14.70 -13.39
N THR A 57 16.19 14.49 -12.09
CA THR A 57 16.81 15.31 -11.03
C THR A 57 18.34 15.19 -11.04
N ALA A 58 18.88 13.98 -11.19
CA ALA A 58 20.31 13.76 -11.20
C ALA A 58 20.97 14.38 -12.45
N VAL A 59 20.31 14.29 -13.59
CA VAL A 59 20.77 14.91 -14.84
C VAL A 59 20.74 16.43 -14.73
N ASP A 60 19.65 17.03 -14.25
CA ASP A 60 19.55 18.48 -14.06
C ASP A 60 20.62 19.01 -13.10
N THR A 61 20.90 18.25 -12.03
CA THR A 61 21.97 18.58 -11.08
C THR A 61 23.33 18.50 -11.77
N ALA A 62 23.63 17.41 -12.46
CA ALA A 62 24.91 17.24 -13.16
C ALA A 62 25.11 18.29 -14.26
N LEU A 63 24.06 18.65 -14.99
CA LEU A 63 24.11 19.71 -15.99
C LEU A 63 24.34 21.07 -15.35
N THR A 64 23.68 21.36 -14.23
CA THR A 64 23.90 22.60 -13.46
C THR A 64 25.32 22.68 -12.93
N ASP A 65 25.89 21.58 -12.44
CA ASP A 65 27.26 21.53 -11.94
C ASP A 65 28.31 21.76 -13.04
N ILE A 66 28.05 21.27 -14.26
CA ILE A 66 28.96 21.41 -15.41
C ILE A 66 28.83 22.79 -16.07
N LEU A 67 27.60 23.24 -16.30
CA LEU A 67 27.30 24.44 -17.09
C LEU A 67 27.16 25.70 -16.22
N GLY A 68 27.13 25.55 -14.90
CA GLY A 68 26.70 26.58 -13.97
C GLY A 68 25.17 26.75 -13.99
N SER A 69 24.59 27.36 -12.95
CA SER A 69 23.26 27.94 -13.10
C SER A 69 23.37 29.00 -14.19
N GLY A 70 22.51 28.97 -15.21
CA GLY A 70 22.57 29.81 -16.43
C GLY A 70 22.49 31.35 -16.25
N THR A 71 22.99 31.88 -15.14
CA THR A 71 23.11 33.27 -14.76
C THR A 71 24.45 33.92 -15.14
N ASP A 72 25.48 33.17 -15.54
CA ASP A 72 26.81 33.72 -15.87
C ASP A 72 27.04 33.91 -17.38
N ASN A 73 25.98 34.16 -18.14
CA ASN A 73 26.10 34.59 -19.54
C ASN A 73 26.04 36.13 -19.66
N THR A 74 26.77 36.87 -18.80
CA THR A 74 27.17 38.23 -19.15
C THR A 74 28.36 38.14 -20.10
N VAL A 75 28.08 37.94 -21.39
CA VAL A 75 29.02 38.28 -22.45
C VAL A 75 29.13 39.80 -22.46
N THR A 76 30.01 40.33 -21.62
CA THR A 76 30.45 41.73 -21.70
C THR A 76 31.33 41.84 -22.94
N GLN A 77 30.74 42.24 -24.07
CA GLN A 77 31.47 42.82 -25.19
C GLN A 77 31.80 44.27 -24.90
#